data_AF-A0A7S4N8T0-F1
#
_entry.id   AF-A0A7S4N8T0-F1
#
_cell.length_a   1.000
_cell.length_b   1.000
_cell.length_c   1.000
_cell.angle_alpha   90.00
_cell.angle_beta   90.00
_cell.angle_gamma   90.00
#
_symmetry.space_group_name_H-M   'P 1'
#
loop_
_entity.id
_entity.type
_entity.pdbx_description
1 polymer ?
#
loop_
_entity_poly.entity_id
_entity_poly.type
_entity_poly.pdbx_seq_one_letter_code
_entity_poly.pdbx_strand_id
1 'polypeptide(L)'
;GGGGASSAPAQRVRPLRHRIVFLPHRSALCDRILADEAVSTMDRVDVHACPVDLVPLDSDLLSMEMDDVVRRAEVEGVPSDSVTAAARSLNKVQDAAGLIRRVQSLGPLGGEYYVCVCMCSCVPVTWHFVELRVFVIIHLHQFLQRLSWGG
;
A
#
# COMPACT_ATOMS: atom_id res chain seq x y z
N GLY A 1 -62.69 -31.61 -14.52
CA GLY A 1 -61.23 -31.47 -14.36
C GLY A 1 -60.91 -30.02 -14.08
N GLY A 2 -60.37 -29.73 -12.90
CA GLY A 2 -59.92 -28.39 -12.53
C GLY A 2 -58.42 -28.27 -12.81
N GLY A 3 -58.04 -27.37 -13.73
CA GLY A 3 -56.66 -27.05 -14.03
C GLY A 3 -56.08 -26.11 -12.98
N GLY A 4 -55.17 -26.62 -12.14
CA GLY A 4 -54.39 -25.80 -11.23
C GLY A 4 -53.28 -25.08 -11.98
N ALA A 5 -53.36 -23.74 -12.03
CA ALA A 5 -52.27 -22.90 -12.49
C ALA A 5 -51.17 -22.90 -11.42
N SER A 6 -50.04 -23.56 -11.70
CA SER A 6 -48.83 -23.46 -10.89
C SER A 6 -48.17 -22.10 -11.12
N SER A 7 -48.43 -21.15 -10.22
CA SER A 7 -47.68 -19.90 -10.16
C SER A 7 -46.25 -20.18 -9.67
N ALA A 8 -45.27 -20.02 -10.55
CA ALA A 8 -43.86 -20.08 -10.18
C ALA A 8 -43.54 -19.08 -9.06
N PRO A 9 -42.67 -19.43 -8.09
CA PRO A 9 -42.33 -18.50 -7.01
C PRO A 9 -41.53 -17.32 -7.56
N ALA A 10 -42.05 -16.11 -7.35
CA ALA A 10 -41.35 -14.87 -7.68
C ALA A 10 -39.99 -14.83 -6.96
N GLN A 11 -38.91 -14.84 -7.73
CA GLN A 11 -37.55 -14.80 -7.21
C GLN A 11 -37.34 -13.48 -6.46
N ARG A 12 -37.26 -13.53 -5.13
CA ARG A 12 -36.95 -12.36 -4.28
C ARG A 12 -35.54 -11.87 -4.62
N VAL A 13 -35.45 -10.83 -5.47
CA VAL A 13 -34.21 -10.09 -5.70
C VAL A 13 -33.81 -9.44 -4.37
N ARG A 14 -32.80 -9.98 -3.70
CA ARG A 14 -32.23 -9.31 -2.52
C ARG A 14 -31.57 -8.02 -2.98
N PRO A 15 -31.75 -6.89 -2.28
CA PRO A 15 -31.07 -5.66 -2.64
C PRO A 15 -29.55 -5.86 -2.56
N LEU A 16 -28.88 -5.72 -3.70
CA LEU A 16 -27.42 -5.80 -3.81
C LEU A 16 -26.80 -4.58 -3.09
N ARG A 17 -25.91 -4.85 -2.13
CA ARG A 17 -25.03 -3.85 -1.53
C ARG A 17 -23.67 -3.96 -2.19
N HIS A 18 -23.10 -2.82 -2.57
CA HIS A 18 -21.80 -2.74 -3.21
C HIS A 18 -20.77 -2.22 -2.20
N ARG A 19 -19.53 -2.67 -2.35
CA ARG A 19 -18.42 -2.23 -1.51
C ARG A 19 -17.24 -1.87 -2.39
N ILE A 20 -16.74 -0.66 -2.22
CA ILE A 20 -15.53 -0.17 -2.89
C ILE A 20 -14.40 -0.19 -1.86
N VAL A 21 -13.33 -0.90 -2.15
CA VAL A 21 -12.15 -0.98 -1.27
C VAL A 21 -10.95 -0.42 -2.01
N PHE A 22 -10.44 0.72 -1.54
CA PHE A 22 -9.24 1.34 -2.07
C PHE A 22 -7.99 0.68 -1.49
N LEU A 23 -7.01 0.42 -2.36
CA LEU A 23 -5.69 -0.12 -2.05
C LEU A 23 -4.62 0.78 -2.68
N PRO A 24 -3.54 1.13 -1.97
CA PRO A 24 -3.40 1.06 -0.52
C PRO A 24 -4.21 2.13 0.23
N HIS A 25 -4.50 3.25 -0.41
CA HIS A 25 -5.18 4.37 0.23
C HIS A 25 -6.14 5.04 -0.73
N ARG A 26 -7.11 5.74 -0.14
CA ARG A 26 -8.07 6.56 -0.86
C ARG A 26 -7.44 7.92 -1.11
N SER A 27 -7.36 8.33 -2.38
CA SER A 27 -6.80 9.64 -2.76
C SER A 27 -7.88 10.73 -2.74
N ALA A 28 -7.47 11.98 -2.55
CA ALA A 28 -8.39 13.13 -2.61
C ALA A 28 -9.04 13.29 -3.99
N LEU A 29 -8.39 12.80 -5.05
CA LEU A 29 -8.95 12.78 -6.40
C LEU A 29 -10.12 11.78 -6.46
N CYS A 30 -9.93 10.57 -5.92
CA CYS A 30 -11.01 9.59 -5.82
C CYS A 30 -12.19 10.11 -5.00
N ASP A 31 -11.93 10.88 -3.94
CA ASP A 31 -12.99 11.53 -3.14
C ASP A 31 -13.85 12.47 -3.97
N ARG A 32 -13.21 13.30 -4.80
CA ARG A 32 -13.90 14.23 -5.69
C ARG A 32 -14.74 13.49 -6.72
N ILE A 33 -14.17 12.48 -7.39
CA ILE A 33 -14.92 11.67 -8.36
C ILE A 33 -16.15 11.00 -7.73
N LEU A 34 -16.00 10.40 -6.54
CA LEU A 34 -17.12 9.77 -5.84
C LEU A 34 -18.19 10.76 -5.37
N ALA A 35 -17.82 12.02 -5.15
CA ALA A 35 -18.74 13.09 -4.83
C ALA A 35 -19.47 13.59 -6.08
N ASP A 36 -18.73 13.82 -7.17
CA ASP A 36 -19.25 14.32 -8.45
C ASP A 36 -20.26 13.33 -9.06
N GLU A 37 -20.01 12.02 -8.92
CA GLU A 37 -20.90 10.95 -9.38
C GLU A 37 -22.02 10.59 -8.38
N ALA A 38 -22.13 11.32 -7.25
CA ALA A 38 -23.08 11.07 -6.16
C ALA A 38 -23.04 9.64 -5.58
N VAL A 39 -21.96 8.89 -5.81
CA VAL A 39 -21.77 7.52 -5.29
C VAL A 39 -21.63 7.54 -3.77
N SER A 40 -21.00 8.60 -3.24
CA SER A 40 -20.79 8.79 -1.80
C SER A 40 -22.07 8.99 -0.98
N THR A 41 -23.20 9.37 -1.62
CA THR A 41 -24.49 9.59 -0.95
C THR A 41 -25.47 8.43 -1.13
N MET A 42 -25.06 7.35 -1.80
CA MET A 42 -25.91 6.17 -2.02
C MET A 42 -25.94 5.25 -0.78
N ASP A 43 -27.14 4.98 -0.25
CA ASP A 43 -27.36 4.10 0.93
C ASP A 43 -26.91 2.64 0.76
N ARG A 44 -26.57 2.23 -0.47
CA ARG A 44 -26.20 0.84 -0.81
C ARG A 44 -24.73 0.67 -1.19
N VAL A 45 -23.90 1.71 -1.02
CA VAL A 45 -22.48 1.66 -1.35
C VAL A 45 -21.65 1.96 -0.11
N ASP A 46 -20.86 0.97 0.32
CA ASP A 46 -19.88 1.16 1.39
C ASP A 46 -18.51 1.45 0.78
N VAL A 47 -17.82 2.50 1.23
CA VAL A 47 -16.48 2.85 0.77
C VAL A 47 -15.47 2.65 1.90
N HIS A 48 -14.44 1.85 1.65
CA HIS A 48 -13.37 1.56 2.60
C HIS A 48 -11.99 1.76 1.96
N ALA A 49 -10.97 1.86 2.80
CA ALA A 49 -9.57 1.78 2.40
C ALA A 49 -8.89 0.66 3.17
N CYS A 50 -8.02 -0.09 2.49
CA CYS A 50 -7.23 -1.15 3.05
C CYS A 50 -5.74 -0.80 2.89
N PRO A 51 -5.03 -0.44 3.98
CA PRO A 51 -3.67 0.10 3.92
C PRO A 51 -2.60 -0.98 3.70
N VAL A 52 -2.74 -1.79 2.65
CA VAL A 52 -1.76 -2.82 2.25
C VAL A 52 -0.77 -2.20 1.27
N ASP A 53 0.41 -1.80 1.77
CA ASP A 53 1.46 -1.23 0.91
C ASP A 53 2.49 -2.27 0.47
N LEU A 54 2.86 -3.21 1.35
CA LEU A 54 3.86 -4.25 1.09
C LEU A 54 3.20 -5.61 1.15
N VAL A 55 3.42 -6.40 0.09
CA VAL A 55 2.99 -7.78 -0.04
C VAL A 55 4.20 -8.68 0.24
N PRO A 56 4.11 -9.61 1.22
CA PRO A 56 5.14 -10.61 1.42
C PRO A 56 5.04 -11.68 0.34
N LEU A 57 6.05 -11.73 -0.53
CA LEU A 57 6.16 -12.74 -1.58
C LEU A 57 6.92 -13.98 -1.09
N ASP A 58 7.88 -13.76 -0.19
CA ASP A 58 8.65 -14.81 0.48
C ASP A 58 9.01 -14.35 1.91
N SER A 59 9.63 -15.24 2.67
CA SER A 59 10.16 -15.03 4.01
C SER A 59 11.27 -13.96 4.11
N ASP A 60 11.81 -13.48 3.00
CA ASP A 60 12.79 -12.38 2.97
C ASP A 60 12.50 -11.36 1.87
N LEU A 61 11.32 -11.45 1.24
CA LEU A 61 10.95 -10.63 0.09
C LEU A 61 9.61 -9.91 0.31
N LEU A 62 9.68 -8.58 0.40
CA LEU A 62 8.53 -7.69 0.39
C LEU A 62 8.50 -6.91 -0.92
N SER A 63 7.32 -6.83 -1.55
CA SER A 63 7.12 -6.07 -2.78
C SER A 63 5.94 -5.11 -2.67
N MET A 64 6.00 -4.00 -3.39
CA MET A 64 4.86 -3.08 -3.55
C MET A 64 4.02 -3.39 -4.78
N GLU A 65 4.48 -4.28 -5.68
CA GLU A 65 3.78 -4.67 -6.92
C GLU A 65 3.28 -3.46 -7.74
N MET A 66 4.14 -2.44 -7.90
CA MET A 66 3.84 -1.26 -8.72
C MET A 66 4.58 -1.35 -10.06
N ASP A 67 3.89 -1.85 -11.09
CA ASP A 67 4.50 -2.16 -12.40
C ASP A 67 5.00 -0.94 -13.18
N ASP A 68 4.44 0.24 -12.92
CA ASP A 68 4.69 1.44 -13.72
C ASP A 68 5.66 2.43 -13.07
N VAL A 69 6.30 2.07 -11.95
CA VAL A 69 7.23 2.95 -11.22
C VAL A 69 8.37 3.46 -12.10
N VAL A 70 9.01 2.57 -12.86
CA VAL A 70 10.13 2.92 -13.75
C VAL A 70 9.66 3.90 -14.82
N ARG A 71 8.51 3.61 -15.44
CA ARG A 71 7.90 4.47 -16.46
C ARG A 71 7.57 5.86 -15.89
N ARG A 72 6.95 5.94 -14.72
CA ARG A 72 6.61 7.22 -14.06
C ARG A 72 7.85 8.02 -13.70
N ALA A 73 8.89 7.35 -13.19
CA ALA A 73 10.09 8.02 -12.73
C ALA A 73 11.01 8.46 -13.88
N GLU A 74 11.29 7.59 -14.84
CA GLU A 74 12.30 7.82 -15.88
C GLU A 74 11.73 8.42 -17.17
N VAL A 75 10.47 8.13 -17.50
CA VAL A 75 9.84 8.61 -18.74
C VAL A 75 8.96 9.82 -18.48
N GLU A 76 8.09 9.76 -17.47
CA GLU A 76 7.16 10.86 -17.15
C GLU A 76 7.77 11.92 -16.25
N GLY A 77 8.85 11.60 -15.52
CA GLY A 77 9.49 12.51 -14.57
C GLY A 77 8.62 12.84 -13.35
N VAL A 78 7.68 11.96 -12.99
CA VAL A 78 6.75 12.15 -11.86
C VAL A 78 6.91 11.00 -10.85
N PRO A 79 8.04 10.92 -10.12
CA PRO A 79 8.28 9.83 -9.15
C PRO A 79 7.56 10.03 -7.81
N SER A 80 6.91 11.18 -7.59
CA SER A 80 6.44 11.60 -6.27
C SER A 80 5.47 10.61 -5.61
N ASP A 81 4.58 9.99 -6.39
CA ASP A 81 3.60 9.02 -5.89
C ASP A 81 4.27 7.72 -5.43
N SER A 82 5.17 7.16 -6.25
CA SER A 82 5.89 5.93 -5.92
C SER A 82 6.86 6.13 -4.75
N VAL A 83 7.54 7.29 -4.71
CA VAL A 83 8.39 7.69 -3.59
C VAL A 83 7.61 7.79 -2.28
N THR A 84 6.45 8.46 -2.32
CA THR A 84 5.60 8.64 -1.13
C THR A 84 5.00 7.30 -0.68
N ALA A 85 4.60 6.44 -1.62
CA ALA A 85 4.08 5.12 -1.31
C ALA A 85 5.14 4.25 -0.62
N ALA A 86 6.38 4.26 -1.10
CA ALA A 86 7.47 3.51 -0.48
C ALA A 86 7.88 4.07 0.89
N ALA A 87 7.93 5.39 1.06
CA ALA A 87 8.25 5.98 2.34
C ALA A 87 7.21 5.62 3.42
N ARG A 88 5.92 5.65 3.05
CA ARG A 88 4.82 5.24 3.93
C ARG A 88 4.91 3.76 4.29
N SER A 89 5.23 2.91 3.32
CA SER A 89 5.33 1.47 3.54
C SER A 89 6.49 1.13 4.48
N LEU A 90 7.63 1.81 4.34
CA LEU A 90 8.76 1.72 5.26
C LEU A 90 8.40 2.17 6.67
N ASN A 91 7.57 3.20 6.85
CA ASN A 91 7.09 3.58 8.18
C ASN A 91 6.24 2.47 8.82
N LYS A 92 5.38 1.80 8.06
CA LYS A 92 4.62 0.65 8.58
C LYS A 92 5.54 -0.50 9.01
N VAL A 93 6.62 -0.73 8.27
CA VAL A 93 7.65 -1.68 8.68
C VAL A 93 8.30 -1.24 9.99
N GLN A 94 8.64 0.04 10.14
CA GLN A 94 9.21 0.58 11.39
C GLN A 94 8.23 0.49 12.57
N ASP A 95 6.94 0.70 12.35
CA ASP A 95 5.91 0.56 13.38
C ASP A 95 5.81 -0.89 13.89
N ALA A 96 5.96 -1.87 12.99
CA ALA A 96 5.88 -3.29 13.34
C ALA A 96 7.22 -3.87 13.84
N ALA A 97 8.35 -3.41 13.31
CA ALA A 97 9.67 -4.00 13.51
C ALA A 97 10.63 -3.16 14.37
N GLY A 98 10.26 -1.92 14.67
CA GLY A 98 11.13 -0.93 15.31
C GLY A 98 11.89 -0.06 14.31
N LEU A 99 12.50 1.01 14.83
CA LEU A 99 13.12 2.06 14.02
C LEU A 99 14.30 1.55 13.17
N ILE A 100 14.34 1.96 11.90
CA ILE A 100 15.48 1.73 11.01
C ILE A 100 16.57 2.73 11.39
N ARG A 101 17.64 2.22 12.01
CA ARG A 101 18.73 3.07 12.54
C ARG A 101 19.63 3.68 11.46
N ARG A 102 19.68 3.06 10.29
CA ARG A 102 20.56 3.46 9.20
C ARG A 102 19.86 3.23 7.89
N VAL A 103 19.72 4.29 7.11
CA VAL A 103 19.22 4.25 5.74
C VAL A 103 20.43 4.53 4.84
N GLN A 104 20.59 3.73 3.77
CA GLN A 104 21.63 3.87 2.73
C GLN A 104 20.96 3.88 1.35
N SER A 105 21.39 4.77 0.44
CA SER A 105 20.79 4.97 -0.90
C SER A 105 21.88 5.19 -1.90
N LEU A 106 21.61 4.74 -3.11
CA LEU A 106 22.39 5.05 -4.28
C LEU A 106 21.43 5.47 -5.40
N GLY A 107 21.82 6.50 -6.15
CA GLY A 107 21.07 6.97 -7.32
C GLY A 107 20.18 8.19 -7.05
N PRO A 108 19.67 8.81 -8.13
CA PRO A 108 18.95 10.09 -8.08
C PRO A 108 17.65 9.99 -7.28
N LEU A 109 16.86 8.92 -7.50
CA LEU A 109 15.64 8.68 -6.72
C LEU A 109 15.93 8.32 -5.27
N GLY A 110 17.11 7.73 -5.00
CA GLY A 110 17.52 7.32 -3.67
C GLY A 110 17.55 8.48 -2.67
N GLY A 111 17.96 9.68 -3.10
CA GLY A 111 17.89 10.90 -2.28
C GLY A 111 16.46 11.31 -1.95
N GLU A 112 15.52 11.19 -2.89
CA GLU A 112 14.11 11.55 -2.68
C GLU A 112 13.40 10.59 -1.72
N TYR A 113 13.61 9.28 -1.86
CA TYR A 113 13.13 8.27 -0.89
C TYR A 113 13.62 8.60 0.53
N TYR A 114 14.88 8.99 0.66
CA TYR A 114 15.47 9.34 1.94
C TYR A 114 14.87 10.56 2.61
N VAL A 115 14.72 11.65 1.86
CA VAL A 115 14.12 12.87 2.37
C VAL A 115 12.69 12.60 2.83
N CYS A 116 11.94 11.81 2.06
CA CYS A 116 10.56 11.46 2.39
C CYS A 116 10.48 10.58 3.66
N VAL A 117 11.32 9.55 3.77
CA VAL A 117 11.39 8.68 4.97
C VAL A 117 11.83 9.47 6.20
N CYS A 118 12.86 10.32 6.09
CA CYS A 118 13.35 11.13 7.21
C CYS A 118 12.31 12.17 7.66
N MET A 119 11.61 12.82 6.73
CA MET A 119 10.53 13.76 7.06
C MET A 119 9.36 13.05 7.77
N CYS A 120 9.00 11.85 7.34
CA CYS A 120 7.89 11.13 7.96
C CYS A 120 8.24 10.48 9.31
N SER A 121 9.52 10.17 9.57
CA SER A 121 9.92 9.37 10.73
C SER A 121 10.44 10.19 11.93
N CYS A 122 10.60 11.53 11.83
CA CYS A 122 11.17 12.39 12.89
C CYS A 122 12.48 11.83 13.52
N VAL A 123 13.34 11.16 12.74
CA VAL A 123 14.59 10.57 13.25
C VAL A 123 15.74 11.57 13.11
N PRO A 124 16.54 11.84 14.17
CA PRO A 124 17.79 12.60 14.03
C PRO A 124 18.83 11.73 13.33
N VAL A 125 19.25 12.11 12.12
CA VAL A 125 20.15 11.30 11.28
C VAL A 125 21.60 11.82 11.34
N THR A 126 22.53 10.95 11.74
CA THR A 126 23.98 11.19 11.63
C THR A 126 24.51 10.75 10.26
N TRP A 127 25.11 11.69 9.53
CA TRP A 127 25.69 11.50 8.21
C TRP A 127 26.93 10.59 8.24
N HIS A 128 26.90 9.43 7.59
CA HIS A 128 28.12 8.71 7.20
C HIS A 128 27.98 8.22 5.76
N PHE A 129 28.63 8.94 4.85
CA PHE A 129 28.82 8.58 3.45
C PHE A 129 29.76 7.37 3.40
N VAL A 130 29.25 6.19 3.08
CA VAL A 130 30.08 5.00 2.85
C VAL A 130 29.63 4.36 1.56
N GLU A 131 30.48 4.51 0.56
CA GLU A 131 30.53 3.80 -0.70
C GLU A 131 30.70 2.31 -0.42
N LEU A 132 29.63 1.49 -0.47
CA LEU A 132 29.71 0.01 -0.52
C LEU A 132 28.34 -0.64 -0.80
N ARG A 133 28.37 -1.48 -1.85
CA ARG A 133 27.46 -2.53 -2.33
C ARG A 133 26.19 -2.88 -1.51
N VAL A 134 25.05 -2.81 -2.21
CA VAL A 134 23.76 -3.50 -2.02
C VAL A 134 23.62 -4.27 -0.70
N PHE A 135 22.95 -3.67 0.28
CA PHE A 135 22.59 -4.31 1.56
C PHE A 135 21.17 -3.91 1.96
N VAL A 136 20.17 -4.38 1.22
CA VAL A 136 18.76 -4.35 1.65
C VAL A 136 18.21 -5.76 1.93
N ILE A 137 18.92 -6.82 1.53
CA ILE A 137 18.43 -8.21 1.65
C ILE A 137 18.80 -8.88 3.01
N ILE A 138 19.85 -8.45 3.72
CA ILE A 138 20.41 -9.26 4.82
C ILE A 138 19.78 -8.99 6.20
N HIS A 139 19.20 -7.81 6.45
CA HIS A 139 18.67 -7.51 7.79
C HIS A 139 17.24 -8.00 8.05
N LEU A 140 16.43 -8.23 7.01
CA LEU A 140 15.08 -8.77 7.17
C LEU A 140 15.11 -10.24 7.62
N HIS A 141 16.08 -11.03 7.13
CA HIS A 141 16.26 -12.43 7.52
C HIS A 141 16.60 -12.59 9.01
N GLN A 142 17.49 -11.74 9.58
CA GLN A 142 17.78 -11.79 11.02
C GLN A 142 16.63 -11.29 11.90
N PHE A 143 15.77 -10.43 11.37
CA PHE A 143 14.60 -9.92 12.09
C PHE A 143 13.45 -10.95 12.09
N LEU A 144 13.19 -11.61 10.96
CA LEU A 144 12.15 -12.65 10.87
C LEU A 144 12.51 -13.93 11.63
N GLN A 145 13.81 -14.26 11.73
CA GLN A 145 14.25 -15.35 12.62
C GLN A 145 13.99 -15.07 14.11
N ARG A 146 13.92 -13.80 14.53
CA ARG A 146 13.57 -13.45 15.93
C ARG A 146 12.08 -13.53 16.23
N LEU A 147 11.20 -13.36 15.23
CA LEU A 147 9.76 -13.54 15.39
C LEU A 147 9.35 -15.03 15.43
N SER A 148 10.17 -15.92 14.87
CA SER A 148 9.88 -17.37 14.84
C SER A 148 10.20 -18.13 16.14
N TRP A 149 10.93 -17.54 17.11
CA TRP A 149 11.36 -18.21 18.35
C TRP A 149 10.89 -17.49 19.64
N GLY A 150 9.73 -16.81 19.56
CA GLY A 150 9.07 -16.17 20.71
C GLY A 150 7.70 -16.77 20.98
N GLY A 151 7.63 -18.08 21.20
CA GLY A 151 6.44 -18.81 21.65
C GLY A 151 6.80 -19.72 22.82
#